data_AF-A0A968WGF0-F1
#
_entry.id   AF-A0A968WGF0-F1
#
_cell.length_a   1.000
_cell.length_b   1.000
_cell.length_c   1.000
_cell.angle_alpha   90.00
_cell.angle_beta   90.00
_cell.angle_gamma   90.00
#
_symmetry.space_group_name_H-M   'P 1'
#
loop_
_entity.id
_entity.type
_entity.pdbx_description
1 polymer ?
#
loop_
_entity_poly.entity_id
_entity_poly.type
_entity_poly.pdbx_seq_one_letter_code
_entity_poly.pdbx_strand_id
1 'polypeptide(L)'
;MVDTHNTSGFGSEEHPPVVAIFTYHDPVKEKAGETKFQSQAIAFSTDNGRTWTKYDKNPVLPNPGIRDFRDPKVTWMPGIAKWVMTLAVQDHIEFYGSPDLKTWQKLSEFGKTDGGHGGVWECPDLFEMKDENGKSRYVLLVSINPGAPNGGSGTQYFCRRFLMEHDLSPTRPVRMQVGLTMAPTITPA
;
A
#
# COMPACT_ATOMS: atom_id res chain seq x y z
N MET A 1 -2.87 11.34 2.83
CA MET A 1 -4.21 11.48 2.22
C MET A 1 -4.99 12.60 2.91
N VAL A 2 -5.99 13.17 2.24
CA VAL A 2 -6.94 14.11 2.87
C VAL A 2 -8.24 13.35 3.12
N ASP A 3 -8.69 13.29 4.37
CA ASP A 3 -9.92 12.60 4.78
C ASP A 3 -11.10 13.58 4.73
N THR A 4 -11.58 13.86 3.52
CA THR A 4 -12.57 14.90 3.23
C THR A 4 -13.92 14.70 3.91
N HIS A 5 -14.24 13.46 4.28
CA HIS A 5 -15.48 13.10 4.97
C HIS A 5 -15.26 12.87 6.47
N ASN A 6 -14.07 13.22 7.00
CA ASN A 6 -13.69 13.03 8.39
C ASN A 6 -14.02 11.62 8.92
N THR A 7 -13.84 10.60 8.08
CA THR A 7 -14.13 9.20 8.42
C THR A 7 -13.31 8.71 9.61
N SER A 8 -12.12 9.27 9.79
CA SER A 8 -11.23 9.02 10.92
C SER A 8 -11.68 9.69 12.22
N GLY A 9 -12.47 10.76 12.14
CA GLY A 9 -12.88 11.58 13.28
C GLY A 9 -11.77 12.46 13.88
N PHE A 10 -10.67 12.69 13.15
CA PHE A 10 -9.56 13.52 13.64
C PHE A 10 -9.74 15.03 13.40
N GLY A 11 -10.68 15.44 12.54
CA GLY A 11 -10.97 16.85 12.23
C GLY A 11 -12.48 17.08 12.10
N SER A 12 -12.89 17.82 11.06
CA SER A 12 -14.30 17.99 10.68
C SER A 12 -14.46 17.98 9.15
N GLU A 13 -15.67 17.99 8.62
CA GLU A 13 -15.87 18.10 7.15
C GLU A 13 -15.47 19.49 6.63
N GLU A 14 -15.63 20.54 7.42
CA GLU A 14 -15.20 21.91 7.09
C GLU A 14 -13.68 22.07 7.15
N HIS A 15 -13.02 21.33 8.04
CA HIS A 15 -11.58 21.30 8.23
C HIS A 15 -11.07 19.86 8.21
N PRO A 16 -11.04 19.22 7.03
CA PRO A 16 -10.73 17.81 6.91
C PRO A 16 -9.28 17.53 7.31
N PRO A 17 -9.02 16.47 8.09
CA PRO A 17 -7.67 16.15 8.49
C PRO A 17 -6.86 15.58 7.32
N VAL A 18 -5.55 15.85 7.34
CA VAL A 18 -4.58 15.12 6.53
C VAL A 18 -4.11 13.93 7.35
N VAL A 19 -4.22 12.71 6.82
CA VAL A 19 -3.78 11.48 7.49
C VAL A 19 -2.60 10.89 6.73
N ALA A 20 -1.56 10.50 7.46
CA ALA A 20 -0.41 9.75 6.98
C ALA A 20 -0.46 8.36 7.59
N ILE A 21 -0.08 7.36 6.80
CA ILE A 21 0.10 5.99 7.22
C ILE A 21 1.51 5.56 6.87
N PHE A 22 2.16 4.84 7.78
CA PHE A 22 3.58 4.51 7.68
C PHE A 22 3.91 3.23 8.46
N THR A 23 5.03 2.62 8.11
CA THR A 23 5.57 1.45 8.80
C THR A 23 6.29 1.90 10.08
N TYR A 24 5.89 1.38 11.24
CA TYR A 24 6.77 1.30 12.40
C TYR A 24 7.78 0.18 12.21
N HIS A 25 9.04 0.47 12.51
CA HIS A 25 10.15 -0.46 12.42
C HIS A 25 10.90 -0.55 13.76
N ASP A 26 11.01 -1.75 14.32
CA ASP A 26 11.78 -2.03 15.54
C ASP A 26 13.13 -2.69 15.18
N PRO A 27 14.24 -1.92 15.14
CA PRO A 27 15.53 -2.44 14.74
C PRO A 27 16.16 -3.40 15.76
N VAL A 28 15.70 -3.40 17.02
CA VAL A 28 16.19 -4.33 18.03
C VAL A 28 15.61 -5.71 17.76
N LYS A 29 14.29 -5.78 17.54
CA LYS A 29 13.59 -7.01 17.17
C LYS A 29 14.06 -7.59 15.83
N GLU A 30 14.28 -6.72 14.84
CA GLU A 30 14.83 -7.13 13.55
C GLU A 30 16.19 -7.84 13.72
N LYS A 31 17.11 -7.22 14.46
CA LYS A 31 18.45 -7.79 14.74
C LYS A 31 18.40 -9.06 15.57
N ALA A 32 17.40 -9.22 16.44
CA ALA A 32 17.15 -10.44 17.19
C ALA A 32 16.54 -11.57 16.33
N GLY A 33 16.24 -11.31 15.05
CA GLY A 33 15.63 -12.30 14.15
C GLY A 33 14.14 -12.52 14.38
N GLU A 34 13.47 -11.64 15.13
CA GLU A 34 12.01 -11.71 15.29
C GLU A 34 11.31 -11.39 13.96
N THR A 35 10.03 -11.76 13.84
CA THR A 35 9.21 -11.46 12.65
C THR A 35 8.32 -10.24 12.83
N LYS A 36 7.94 -9.89 14.06
CA LYS A 36 6.97 -8.82 14.36
C LYS A 36 7.64 -7.47 14.63
N PHE A 37 8.61 -7.10 13.80
CA PHE A 37 9.31 -5.81 13.90
C PHE A 37 8.76 -4.72 12.98
N GLN A 38 7.87 -5.06 12.05
CA GLN A 38 7.19 -4.09 11.16
C GLN A 38 5.68 -4.05 11.42
N SER A 39 5.06 -2.90 11.63
CA SER A 39 3.59 -2.76 11.77
C SER A 39 3.11 -1.44 11.18
N GLN A 40 1.82 -1.28 10.87
CA GLN A 40 1.35 -0.04 10.23
C GLN A 40 0.71 0.89 11.26
N ALA A 41 1.13 2.14 11.23
CA ALA A 41 0.70 3.20 12.13
C ALA A 41 0.24 4.42 11.34
N ILE A 42 -0.57 5.27 11.98
CA ILE A 42 -1.05 6.52 11.41
C ILE A 42 -0.67 7.73 12.27
N ALA A 43 -0.55 8.87 11.60
CA ALA A 43 -0.52 10.19 12.20
C ALA A 43 -1.48 11.10 11.43
N PHE A 44 -1.97 12.13 12.09
CA PHE A 44 -2.89 13.09 11.48
C PHE A 44 -2.43 14.52 11.72
N SER A 45 -2.87 15.40 10.83
CA SER A 45 -2.68 16.84 10.88
C SER A 45 -4.02 17.52 10.65
N THR A 46 -4.33 18.51 11.48
CA THR A 46 -5.51 19.38 11.36
C THR A 46 -5.14 20.79 10.91
N ASP A 47 -3.89 21.00 10.46
CA ASP A 47 -3.32 22.28 10.07
C ASP A 47 -2.66 22.24 8.68
N ASN A 48 -3.29 21.48 7.76
CA ASN A 48 -2.86 21.31 6.38
C ASN A 48 -1.46 20.68 6.23
N GLY A 49 -1.12 19.72 7.09
CA GLY A 49 0.12 18.95 7.04
C GLY A 49 1.33 19.61 7.69
N ARG A 50 1.16 20.73 8.42
CA ARG A 50 2.27 21.47 9.03
C ARG A 50 2.77 20.80 10.31
N THR A 51 1.85 20.32 11.15
CA THR A 51 2.17 19.58 12.37
C THR A 51 1.42 18.25 12.39
N TRP A 52 2.02 17.25 13.03
CA TRP A 52 1.53 15.88 13.01
C TRP A 52 1.41 15.31 14.42
N THR A 53 0.25 14.74 14.72
CA THR A 53 -0.01 14.00 15.94
C THR A 53 -0.10 12.51 15.61
N LYS A 54 0.71 11.68 16.26
CA LYS A 54 0.59 10.22 16.15
C LYS A 54 -0.68 9.77 16.83
N TYR A 55 -1.41 8.85 16.20
CA TYR A 55 -2.57 8.22 16.84
C TYR A 55 -2.12 7.41 18.07
N ASP A 56 -2.80 7.63 19.19
CA ASP A 56 -2.45 7.07 20.50
C ASP A 56 -2.61 5.55 20.56
N LYS A 57 -3.56 4.99 19.80
CA LYS A 57 -3.82 3.55 19.71
C LYS A 57 -3.07 2.85 18.57
N ASN A 58 -1.99 3.44 18.07
CA ASN A 58 -1.13 2.76 17.11
C ASN A 58 -0.52 1.47 17.71
N PRO A 59 -0.21 0.46 16.87
CA PRO A 59 -0.41 0.40 15.42
C PRO A 59 -1.88 0.13 15.04
N VAL A 60 -2.33 0.67 13.90
CA VAL A 60 -3.68 0.41 13.34
C VAL A 60 -3.76 -0.91 12.57
N LEU A 61 -2.62 -1.43 12.11
CA LEU A 61 -2.53 -2.77 11.54
C LEU A 61 -1.31 -3.49 12.18
N PRO A 62 -1.53 -4.27 13.25
CA PRO A 62 -0.50 -5.07 13.88
C PRO A 62 0.08 -6.12 12.94
N ASN A 63 1.35 -6.48 13.14
CA ASN A 63 2.00 -7.53 12.36
C ASN A 63 1.41 -8.92 12.70
N PRO A 64 0.89 -9.68 11.71
CA PRO A 64 0.31 -11.00 11.95
C PRO A 64 1.35 -12.13 12.17
N GLY A 65 2.65 -11.82 12.17
CA GLY A 65 3.75 -12.79 12.24
C GLY A 65 4.58 -12.88 10.96
N ILE A 66 4.54 -11.85 10.10
CA ILE A 66 5.19 -11.80 8.80
C ILE A 66 6.41 -10.87 8.88
N ARG A 67 7.57 -11.35 8.41
CA ARG A 67 8.84 -10.63 8.47
C ARG A 67 8.81 -9.30 7.70
N ASP A 68 8.49 -9.36 6.41
CA ASP A 68 8.39 -8.20 5.53
C ASP A 68 6.93 -7.79 5.40
N PHE A 69 6.54 -6.72 6.08
CA PHE A 69 5.16 -6.25 6.21
C PHE A 69 5.15 -4.72 6.30
N ARG A 70 5.23 -4.05 5.15
CA ARG A 70 5.57 -2.62 5.10
C ARG A 70 5.06 -1.89 3.86
N ASP A 71 5.33 -0.60 3.85
CA ASP A 71 5.13 0.34 2.75
C ASP A 71 3.65 0.51 2.38
N PRO A 72 2.81 0.97 3.33
CA PRO A 72 1.38 1.11 3.10
C PRO A 72 1.10 2.28 2.15
N LYS A 73 0.52 1.99 0.98
CA LYS A 73 -0.15 3.00 0.15
C LYS A 73 -1.65 2.93 0.40
N VAL A 74 -2.30 4.04 0.71
CA VAL A 74 -3.76 4.07 0.87
C VAL A 74 -4.42 5.05 -0.09
N THR A 75 -5.48 4.57 -0.73
CA THR A 75 -6.31 5.34 -1.67
C THR A 75 -7.78 5.21 -1.29
N TRP A 76 -8.56 6.29 -1.39
CA TRP A 76 -10.02 6.23 -1.26
C TRP A 76 -10.63 5.63 -2.53
N MET A 77 -11.47 4.61 -2.38
CA MET A 77 -12.17 3.96 -3.49
C MET A 77 -13.66 4.30 -3.46
N PRO A 78 -14.13 5.25 -4.29
CA PRO A 78 -15.51 5.75 -4.23
C PRO A 78 -16.52 4.66 -4.60
N GLY A 79 -16.17 3.74 -5.52
CA GLY A 79 -17.06 2.68 -5.96
C GLY A 79 -17.48 1.68 -4.87
N ILE A 80 -16.74 1.61 -3.76
CA ILE A 80 -17.04 0.75 -2.60
C ILE A 80 -17.11 1.55 -1.29
N ALA A 81 -17.00 2.88 -1.37
CA ALA A 81 -16.96 3.80 -0.23
C ALA A 81 -16.01 3.34 0.90
N LYS A 82 -14.78 2.95 0.56
CA LYS A 82 -13.77 2.49 1.53
C LYS A 82 -12.39 3.03 1.20
N TRP A 83 -11.58 3.20 2.24
CA TRP A 83 -10.13 3.30 2.11
C TRP A 83 -9.55 1.94 1.79
N VAL A 84 -8.69 1.85 0.80
CA VAL A 84 -7.98 0.63 0.43
C VAL A 84 -6.49 0.84 0.60
N MET A 85 -5.88 0.04 1.49
CA MET A 85 -4.45 -0.08 1.64
C MET A 85 -3.92 -1.14 0.69
N THR A 86 -2.86 -0.79 -0.03
CA THR A 86 -1.99 -1.67 -0.81
C THR A 86 -0.71 -1.80 -0.01
N LEU A 87 -0.45 -3.00 0.52
CA LEU A 87 0.68 -3.25 1.43
C LEU A 87 1.63 -4.28 0.81
N ALA A 88 2.94 -4.02 0.86
CA ALA A 88 3.93 -5.00 0.46
C ALA A 88 4.16 -6.01 1.58
N VAL A 89 4.03 -7.29 1.22
CA VAL A 89 4.10 -8.43 2.13
C VAL A 89 5.00 -9.47 1.51
N GLN A 90 6.28 -9.49 1.93
CA GLN A 90 7.33 -10.32 1.33
C GLN A 90 7.43 -10.14 -0.20
N ASP A 91 6.85 -11.05 -0.97
CA ASP A 91 6.96 -11.16 -2.42
C ASP A 91 5.63 -10.91 -3.15
N HIS A 92 4.65 -10.35 -2.44
CA HIS A 92 3.32 -10.08 -2.97
C HIS A 92 2.68 -8.85 -2.29
N ILE A 93 1.52 -8.46 -2.80
CA ILE A 93 0.69 -7.40 -2.24
C ILE A 93 -0.49 -7.99 -1.50
N GLU A 94 -0.77 -7.45 -0.32
CA GLU A 94 -2.04 -7.65 0.37
C GLU A 94 -2.86 -6.35 0.32
N PHE A 95 -4.15 -6.48 0.04
CA PHE A 95 -5.10 -5.38 0.07
C PHE A 95 -5.91 -5.40 1.36
N TYR A 96 -6.02 -4.26 2.03
CA TYR A 96 -6.86 -4.10 3.22
C TYR A 96 -7.87 -2.99 3.02
N GLY A 97 -9.08 -3.18 3.54
CA GLY A 97 -10.17 -2.20 3.52
C GLY A 97 -10.40 -1.58 4.88
N SER A 98 -10.68 -0.29 4.91
CA SER A 98 -11.05 0.42 6.13
C SER A 98 -12.18 1.41 5.88
N PRO A 99 -13.18 1.48 6.78
CA PRO A 99 -14.16 2.56 6.77
C PRO A 99 -13.63 3.85 7.41
N ASP A 100 -12.59 3.79 8.25
CA ASP A 100 -12.25 4.86 9.20
C ASP A 100 -10.74 5.11 9.38
N LEU A 101 -9.89 4.53 8.53
CA LEU A 101 -8.42 4.53 8.58
C LEU A 101 -7.78 3.87 9.81
N LYS A 102 -8.59 3.44 10.78
CA LYS A 102 -8.14 2.90 12.07
C LYS A 102 -8.35 1.39 12.15
N THR A 103 -9.44 0.90 11.56
CA THR A 103 -9.81 -0.51 11.54
C THR A 103 -9.61 -1.08 10.15
N TRP A 104 -8.79 -2.13 10.03
CA TRP A 104 -8.40 -2.70 8.75
C TRP A 104 -8.81 -4.17 8.66
N GLN A 105 -9.42 -4.53 7.53
CA GLN A 105 -9.77 -5.91 7.20
C GLN A 105 -9.04 -6.33 5.93
N LYS A 106 -8.35 -7.47 5.93
CA LYS A 106 -7.76 -8.04 4.71
C LYS A 106 -8.88 -8.36 3.71
N LEU A 107 -8.73 -7.88 2.49
CA LEU A 107 -9.69 -8.03 1.38
C LEU A 107 -9.23 -9.15 0.43
N SER A 108 -8.01 -9.02 -0.09
CA SER A 108 -7.44 -9.94 -1.08
C SER A 108 -5.91 -9.85 -1.11
N GLU A 109 -5.27 -10.63 -1.99
CA GLU A 109 -3.84 -10.61 -2.24
C GLU A 109 -3.55 -10.78 -3.73
N PHE A 110 -2.42 -10.27 -4.19
CA PHE A 110 -1.97 -10.34 -5.58
C PHE A 110 -0.46 -10.50 -5.66
N GLY A 111 0.02 -11.27 -6.64
CA GLY A 111 1.43 -11.29 -7.00
C GLY A 111 2.13 -12.61 -6.74
N LYS A 112 1.63 -13.51 -5.87
CA LYS A 112 2.32 -14.78 -5.53
C LYS A 112 2.74 -15.67 -6.71
N THR A 113 2.09 -15.53 -7.87
CA THR A 113 2.39 -16.26 -9.10
C THR A 113 2.69 -15.35 -10.29
N ASP A 114 2.75 -14.03 -10.07
CA ASP A 114 2.76 -13.02 -11.12
C ASP A 114 3.80 -11.94 -10.81
N GLY A 115 4.68 -11.66 -11.76
CA GLY A 115 5.74 -10.66 -11.62
C GLY A 115 7.10 -11.27 -11.29
N GLY A 116 8.05 -10.41 -10.95
CA GLY A 116 9.39 -10.82 -10.54
C GLY A 116 9.41 -11.22 -9.07
N HIS A 117 10.05 -12.36 -8.76
CA HIS A 117 10.21 -12.88 -7.40
C HIS A 117 11.69 -13.10 -7.02
N GLY A 118 12.59 -12.38 -7.69
CA GLY A 118 14.04 -12.44 -7.42
C GLY A 118 14.46 -11.78 -6.10
N GLY A 119 13.53 -11.16 -5.37
CA GLY A 119 13.75 -10.45 -4.11
C GLY A 119 12.44 -9.98 -3.50
N VAL A 120 12.56 -9.13 -2.47
CA VAL A 120 11.42 -8.62 -1.70
C VAL A 120 10.71 -7.53 -2.48
N TRP A 121 9.39 -7.51 -2.41
CA TRP A 121 8.52 -6.47 -2.96
C TRP A 121 8.44 -5.29 -1.99
N GLU A 122 8.56 -4.08 -2.50
CA GLU A 122 8.62 -2.84 -1.72
C GLU A 122 7.87 -1.71 -2.44
N CYS A 123 7.53 -0.65 -1.70
CA CYS A 123 7.01 0.61 -2.24
C CYS A 123 5.85 0.44 -3.26
N PRO A 124 4.73 -0.22 -2.90
CA PRO A 124 3.60 -0.33 -3.80
C PRO A 124 2.93 1.02 -4.04
N ASP A 125 2.43 1.25 -5.25
CA ASP A 125 1.51 2.35 -5.54
C ASP A 125 0.36 1.89 -6.42
N LEU A 126 -0.88 2.20 -6.02
CA LEU A 126 -2.10 1.88 -6.75
C LEU A 126 -2.84 3.16 -7.10
N PHE A 127 -2.94 3.44 -8.40
CA PHE A 127 -3.63 4.62 -8.92
C PHE A 127 -4.42 4.32 -10.19
N GLU A 128 -5.39 5.18 -10.48
CA GLU A 128 -6.21 5.08 -11.68
C GLU A 128 -5.62 5.92 -12.81
N MET A 129 -5.61 5.39 -14.03
CA MET A 129 -5.26 6.10 -15.25
C MET A 129 -6.26 5.81 -16.36
N LYS A 130 -6.31 6.68 -17.37
CA LYS A 130 -7.08 6.45 -18.61
C LYS A 130 -6.20 5.76 -19.65
N ASP A 131 -6.74 4.75 -20.31
CA ASP A 131 -6.10 4.17 -21.50
C ASP A 131 -6.33 5.06 -22.74
N GLU A 132 -5.73 4.67 -23.87
CA GLU A 132 -5.85 5.37 -25.16
C GLU A 132 -7.30 5.54 -25.66
N ASN A 133 -8.23 4.71 -25.16
CA ASN A 133 -9.65 4.75 -25.49
C ASN A 133 -10.47 5.53 -24.43
N GLY A 134 -9.80 6.23 -23.51
CA GLY A 134 -10.43 7.00 -22.43
C GLY A 134 -11.06 6.13 -21.34
N LYS A 135 -10.77 4.83 -21.30
CA LYS A 135 -11.33 3.91 -20.31
C LYS A 135 -10.42 3.84 -19.08
N SER A 136 -11.03 3.93 -17.90
CA SER A 136 -10.33 3.79 -16.63
C SER A 136 -9.67 2.42 -16.46
N ARG A 137 -8.44 2.44 -15.95
CA ARG A 137 -7.60 1.29 -15.59
C ARG A 137 -6.91 1.62 -14.27
N TYR A 138 -6.72 0.60 -13.44
CA TYR A 138 -5.84 0.74 -12.28
C TYR A 138 -4.47 0.19 -12.64
N VAL A 139 -3.44 0.91 -12.22
CA VAL A 139 -2.04 0.52 -12.33
C VAL A 139 -1.51 0.30 -10.94
N LEU A 140 -0.94 -0.88 -10.73
CA LEU A 140 -0.16 -1.22 -9.55
C LEU A 140 1.31 -1.15 -9.93
N LEU A 141 2.06 -0.26 -9.30
CA LEU A 141 3.52 -0.25 -9.30
C LEU A 141 4.02 -1.00 -8.07
N VAL A 142 5.09 -1.77 -8.23
CA VAL A 142 5.80 -2.41 -7.11
C VAL A 142 7.29 -2.41 -7.40
N SER A 143 8.11 -2.00 -6.44
CA SER A 143 9.57 -2.14 -6.54
C SER A 143 10.01 -3.52 -6.04
N ILE A 144 11.11 -4.03 -6.57
CA ILE A 144 11.72 -5.30 -6.17
C ILE A 144 13.21 -5.10 -5.88
N ASN A 145 13.72 -5.73 -4.83
CA ASN A 145 15.14 -5.73 -4.51
C ASN A 145 15.60 -7.03 -3.79
N PRO A 146 16.67 -7.72 -4.29
CA PRO A 146 17.22 -7.61 -5.64
C PRO A 146 16.24 -8.23 -6.67
N GLY A 147 16.66 -8.40 -7.92
CA GLY A 147 15.89 -9.15 -8.92
C GLY A 147 15.35 -8.30 -10.07
N ALA A 148 15.85 -7.07 -10.24
CA ALA A 148 15.63 -6.30 -11.45
C ALA A 148 16.30 -6.95 -12.68
N PRO A 149 15.76 -6.77 -13.90
CA PRO A 149 16.35 -7.31 -15.12
C PRO A 149 17.83 -6.95 -15.35
N ASN A 150 18.26 -5.77 -14.89
CA ASN A 150 19.63 -5.29 -15.02
C ASN A 150 20.49 -5.56 -13.76
N GLY A 151 19.99 -6.37 -12.82
CA GLY A 151 20.59 -6.54 -11.50
C GLY A 151 20.23 -5.42 -10.52
N GLY A 152 20.35 -5.69 -9.23
CA GLY A 152 19.97 -4.75 -8.16
C GLY A 152 18.44 -4.55 -8.06
N SER A 153 18.05 -3.33 -7.70
CA SER A 153 16.65 -2.92 -7.51
C SER A 153 15.98 -2.47 -8.81
N GLY A 154 14.67 -2.67 -8.93
CA GLY A 154 13.89 -2.22 -10.09
C GLY A 154 12.42 -2.09 -9.78
N THR A 155 11.64 -1.59 -10.74
CA THR A 155 10.19 -1.46 -10.59
C THR A 155 9.49 -2.33 -11.63
N GLN A 156 8.41 -2.97 -11.23
CA GLN A 156 7.48 -3.68 -12.10
C GLN A 156 6.12 -3.01 -12.01
N TYR A 157 5.32 -3.15 -13.06
CA TYR A 157 3.98 -2.61 -13.08
C TYR A 157 2.98 -3.64 -13.60
N PHE A 158 1.76 -3.47 -13.14
CA PHE A 158 0.66 -4.32 -13.52
C PHE A 158 -0.52 -3.46 -13.90
N CYS A 159 -0.98 -3.59 -15.13
CA CYS A 159 -2.13 -2.87 -15.64
C CYS A 159 -3.32 -3.82 -15.70
N ARG A 160 -4.46 -3.43 -15.10
CA ARG A 160 -5.71 -4.17 -15.23
C ARG A 160 -6.93 -3.26 -15.22
N ARG A 161 -8.03 -3.77 -15.78
CA ARG A 161 -9.37 -3.38 -15.38
C ARG A 161 -9.64 -3.99 -13.99
N PHE A 162 -9.30 -3.26 -12.93
CA PHE A 162 -9.65 -3.65 -11.55
C PHE A 162 -11.16 -3.54 -11.39
N LEU A 163 -11.81 -4.66 -11.11
CA LEU A 163 -13.25 -4.71 -10.82
C LEU A 163 -13.39 -4.72 -9.29
N MET A 164 -13.67 -3.56 -8.71
CA MET A 164 -13.63 -3.29 -7.26
C MET A 164 -14.25 -4.38 -6.38
N GLU A 165 -15.44 -4.88 -6.73
CA GLU A 165 -16.12 -5.93 -5.95
C GLU A 165 -15.53 -7.33 -6.16
N HIS A 166 -14.95 -7.58 -7.34
CA HIS A 166 -14.43 -8.89 -7.72
C HIS A 166 -13.01 -9.13 -7.21
N ASP A 167 -12.16 -8.11 -7.31
CA ASP A 167 -10.71 -8.23 -7.04
C ASP A 167 -10.35 -7.94 -5.57
N LEU A 168 -11.28 -7.36 -4.81
CA LEU A 168 -11.21 -7.22 -3.35
C LEU A 168 -12.00 -8.32 -2.63
N SER A 169 -12.50 -9.31 -3.37
CA SER A 169 -13.13 -10.49 -2.79
C SER A 169 -12.07 -11.51 -2.37
N PRO A 170 -12.12 -12.06 -1.15
CA PRO A 170 -11.17 -13.07 -0.69
C PRO A 170 -11.31 -14.42 -1.41
N THR A 171 -12.35 -14.60 -2.24
CA THR A 171 -12.74 -15.90 -2.80
C THR A 171 -12.23 -16.17 -4.23
N ARG A 172 -11.48 -15.24 -4.84
CA ARG A 172 -11.07 -15.38 -6.25
C ARG A 172 -9.64 -14.90 -6.51
N PRO A 173 -8.83 -15.68 -7.26
CA PRO A 173 -7.47 -15.28 -7.62
C PRO A 173 -7.48 -14.09 -8.60
N VAL A 174 -6.66 -13.08 -8.30
CA VAL A 174 -6.43 -11.89 -9.14
C VAL A 174 -5.47 -12.27 -10.29
N ARG A 175 -5.78 -11.87 -11.54
CA ARG A 175 -4.90 -12.07 -12.72
C ARG A 175 -4.53 -10.73 -13.33
N MET A 176 -3.25 -10.45 -13.56
CA MET A 176 -2.81 -9.19 -14.18
C MET A 176 -1.95 -9.44 -15.42
N GLN A 177 -1.93 -8.46 -16.34
CA GLN A 177 -0.98 -8.44 -17.45
C GLN A 177 0.29 -7.74 -16.97
N VAL A 178 1.40 -8.48 -16.95
CA VAL A 178 2.70 -8.01 -16.43
C VAL A 178 3.37 -7.15 -17.49
N GLY A 179 3.77 -5.94 -17.11
CA GLY A 179 4.74 -5.14 -17.84
C GLY A 179 5.91 -4.81 -16.92
N LEU A 180 7.15 -4.89 -17.43
CA LEU A 180 8.31 -4.37 -16.71
C LEU A 180 8.72 -3.04 -17.34
N THR A 181 8.84 -1.99 -16.54
CA THR A 181 9.50 -0.73 -16.93
C THR A 181 10.63 -0.45 -15.97
N MET A 182 11.80 -0.13 -16.53
CA MET A 182 13.03 0.05 -15.76
C MET A 182 12.93 1.27 -14.82
N ALA A 183 13.50 1.15 -13.61
CA ALA A 183 13.66 2.30 -12.73
C ALA A 183 14.62 3.33 -13.37
N PRO A 184 14.44 4.64 -13.11
CA PRO A 184 15.48 5.61 -13.43
C PRO A 184 16.71 5.27 -12.58
N THR A 185 17.86 5.10 -13.23
CA THR A 185 19.16 5.15 -12.56
C THR A 185 19.29 6.51 -11.89
N ILE A 186 19.06 6.60 -10.58
CA ILE A 186 19.65 7.68 -9.79
C ILE A 186 21.06 7.20 -9.47
N THR A 187 21.99 7.52 -10.36
CA THR A 187 23.41 7.49 -10.04
C THR A 187 23.63 8.45 -8.87
N PRO A 188 24.22 8.04 -7.74
CA PRO A 188 24.62 8.99 -6.72
C PRO A 188 25.65 9.94 -7.35
N ALA A 189 25.41 11.25 -7.18
CA ALA A 189 26.38 12.30 -7.49
C ALA A 189 27.53 12.30 -6.48
#